data_AF-A0A6C0HR49-F1
#
_entry.id   AF-A0A6C0HR49-F1
#
_cell.length_a   1.000
_cell.length_b   1.000
_cell.length_c   1.000
_cell.angle_alpha   90.00
_cell.angle_beta   90.00
_cell.angle_gamma   90.00
#
_symmetry.space_group_name_H-M   'P 1'
#
loop_
_entity.id
_entity.type
_entity.pdbx_description
1 polymer ?
#
loop_
_entity_poly.entity_id
_entity_poly.type
_entity_poly.pdbx_seq_one_letter_code
_entity_poly.pdbx_strand_id
1 'polypeptide(L)'
;MRKYFLTLIVDMAQFNPKEIIYHYRNGKPAYYSYDEELYCGTFPEEWAQNHLPTTGPKECGNCVYYGSWNGVFLGYCANCANYVYNGERGYGFIDIGRECDYNRDVDGFSIFDTYLKDVFPDDIGDKDFMDSFKAINNSHGFSTEELSFEERYPDIDINEVNDYYDELFRRENELENDENGIGVGYTIDGGGYYGSDYDGGYDSY
;
A
#
# COMPACT_ATOMS: atom_id res chain seq x y z
N MET A 1 42.52 -44.79 -22.32
CA MET A 1 41.47 -44.15 -21.48
C MET A 1 41.04 -42.86 -22.15
N ARG A 2 39.82 -42.81 -22.71
CA ARG A 2 39.23 -41.57 -23.25
C ARG A 2 38.33 -40.98 -22.16
N LYS A 3 38.71 -39.81 -21.63
CA LYS A 3 37.87 -39.03 -20.73
C LYS A 3 36.89 -38.24 -21.58
N TYR A 4 35.62 -38.60 -21.50
CA TYR A 4 34.53 -37.79 -22.05
C TYR A 4 34.24 -36.66 -21.07
N PHE A 5 34.51 -35.42 -21.46
CA PHE A 5 34.01 -34.24 -20.78
C PHE A 5 32.58 -34.00 -21.27
N LEU A 6 31.59 -34.28 -20.43
CA LEU A 6 30.25 -33.77 -20.62
C LEU A 6 30.25 -32.31 -20.17
N THR A 7 30.21 -31.40 -21.13
CA THR A 7 29.89 -29.99 -20.87
C THR A 7 28.38 -29.89 -20.71
N LEU A 8 27.91 -29.76 -19.48
CA LEU A 8 26.53 -29.35 -19.18
C LEU A 8 26.37 -27.89 -19.60
N ILE A 9 25.76 -27.67 -20.75
CA ILE A 9 25.21 -26.36 -21.12
C ILE A 9 23.91 -26.23 -20.34
N VAL A 10 23.97 -25.54 -19.20
CA VAL A 10 22.75 -25.09 -18.53
C VAL A 10 22.27 -23.90 -19.34
N ASP A 11 21.20 -24.10 -20.13
CA ASP A 11 20.49 -23.02 -20.80
C ASP A 11 19.91 -22.12 -19.70
N MET A 12 20.67 -21.08 -19.34
CA MET A 12 20.14 -19.99 -18.53
C MET A 12 19.18 -19.24 -19.44
N ALA A 13 17.89 -19.54 -19.34
CA ALA A 13 16.84 -18.77 -19.98
C ALA A 13 17.15 -17.28 -19.74
N GLN A 14 17.51 -16.56 -20.80
CA GLN A 14 17.84 -15.14 -20.70
C GLN A 14 16.58 -14.41 -20.26
N PHE A 15 16.61 -13.87 -19.04
CA PHE A 15 15.57 -12.98 -18.54
C PHE A 15 15.44 -11.81 -19.53
N ASN A 16 14.29 -11.71 -20.18
CA ASN A 16 13.94 -10.59 -21.03
C ASN A 16 13.11 -9.61 -20.20
N PRO A 17 13.67 -8.50 -19.73
CA PRO A 17 12.94 -7.55 -18.88
C PRO A 17 11.73 -6.94 -19.61
N LYS A 18 11.67 -7.00 -20.93
CA LYS A 18 10.56 -6.44 -21.73
C LYS A 18 9.42 -7.42 -22.00
N GLU A 19 9.40 -8.56 -21.31
CA GLU A 19 8.26 -9.47 -21.29
C GLU A 19 7.37 -9.16 -20.08
N ILE A 20 6.06 -9.12 -20.29
CA ILE A 20 5.10 -8.96 -19.19
C ILE A 20 4.94 -10.32 -18.50
N ILE A 21 5.19 -10.35 -17.19
CA ILE A 21 5.07 -11.56 -16.37
C ILE A 21 4.08 -11.27 -15.25
N TYR A 22 2.98 -12.03 -15.19
CA TYR A 22 1.95 -11.85 -14.16
C TYR A 22 2.24 -12.70 -12.92
N HIS A 23 1.90 -12.13 -11.77
CA HIS A 23 1.96 -12.78 -10.47
C HIS A 23 0.54 -12.86 -9.91
N TYR A 24 0.10 -14.08 -9.58
CA TYR A 24 -1.27 -14.35 -9.15
C TYR A 24 -1.36 -14.62 -7.66
N ARG A 25 -2.40 -14.09 -7.01
CA ARG A 25 -2.78 -14.41 -5.63
C ARG A 25 -4.27 -14.75 -5.63
N ASN A 26 -4.64 -15.87 -5.02
CA ASN A 26 -6.03 -16.34 -4.94
C ASN A 26 -6.74 -16.41 -6.31
N GLY A 27 -6.01 -16.75 -7.37
CA GLY A 27 -6.56 -16.86 -8.74
C GLY A 27 -6.79 -15.54 -9.47
N LYS A 28 -6.38 -14.40 -8.91
CA LYS A 28 -6.44 -13.07 -9.55
C LYS A 28 -5.02 -12.51 -9.75
N PRO A 29 -4.77 -11.71 -10.80
CA PRO A 29 -3.49 -11.05 -10.97
C PRO A 29 -3.31 -10.01 -9.84
N ALA A 30 -2.34 -10.24 -8.96
CA ALA A 30 -2.01 -9.31 -7.89
C ALA A 30 -1.18 -8.14 -8.44
N TYR A 31 -0.18 -8.47 -9.26
CA TYR A 31 0.67 -7.52 -9.98
C TYR A 31 1.31 -8.20 -11.20
N TYR A 32 1.96 -7.42 -12.06
CA TYR A 32 2.83 -7.93 -13.11
C TYR A 32 4.16 -7.18 -13.13
N SER A 33 5.22 -7.82 -13.63
CA SER A 33 6.52 -7.19 -13.84
C SER A 33 6.71 -6.81 -15.30
N TYR A 34 7.25 -5.63 -15.57
CA TYR A 34 7.68 -5.18 -16.88
C TYR A 34 8.82 -4.15 -16.77
N ASP A 35 9.86 -4.30 -17.58
CA ASP A 35 11.05 -3.45 -17.62
C ASP A 35 11.70 -3.19 -16.25
N GLU A 36 11.76 -4.25 -15.43
CA GLU A 36 12.30 -4.25 -14.05
C GLU A 36 11.42 -3.53 -13.01
N GLU A 37 10.20 -3.14 -13.38
CA GLU A 37 9.22 -2.49 -12.50
C GLU A 37 8.03 -3.40 -12.23
N LEU A 38 7.37 -3.22 -11.08
CA LEU A 38 6.13 -3.93 -10.72
C LEU A 38 4.93 -3.01 -10.87
N TYR A 39 3.86 -3.52 -11.48
CA TYR A 39 2.63 -2.79 -11.78
C TYR A 39 1.43 -3.50 -11.18
N CYS A 40 0.44 -2.74 -10.71
CA CYS A 40 -0.82 -3.29 -10.23
C CYS A 40 -1.42 -4.21 -11.30
N GLY A 41 -2.00 -5.34 -10.91
CA GLY A 41 -2.52 -6.34 -11.85
C GLY A 41 -3.57 -5.80 -12.83
N THR A 42 -4.18 -4.65 -12.52
CA THR A 42 -5.16 -3.95 -13.35
C THR A 42 -4.60 -2.71 -14.05
N PHE A 43 -3.36 -2.31 -13.80
CA PHE A 43 -2.74 -1.16 -14.45
C PHE A 43 -2.60 -1.41 -15.96
N PRO A 44 -3.01 -0.49 -16.85
CA PRO A 44 -2.95 -0.71 -18.29
C PRO A 44 -1.55 -1.00 -18.81
N GLU A 45 -1.36 -2.16 -19.44
CA GLU A 45 -0.06 -2.61 -19.96
C GLU A 45 0.53 -1.66 -21.00
N GLU A 46 -0.33 -1.12 -21.87
CA GLU A 46 0.05 -0.11 -22.84
C GLU A 46 0.69 1.10 -22.16
N TRP A 47 0.20 1.51 -20.98
CA TRP A 47 0.77 2.62 -20.22
C TRP A 47 2.11 2.29 -19.58
N ALA A 48 2.28 1.04 -19.11
CA ALA A 48 3.55 0.54 -18.60
C ALA A 48 4.64 0.50 -19.68
N GLN A 49 4.25 0.23 -20.93
CA GLN A 49 5.15 0.12 -22.08
C GLN A 49 5.50 1.46 -22.73
N ASN A 50 4.78 2.55 -22.41
CA ASN A 50 4.92 3.84 -23.08
C ASN A 50 4.96 5.05 -22.13
N HIS A 51 5.67 4.92 -21.01
CA HIS A 51 5.99 6.08 -20.17
C HIS A 51 6.63 7.19 -21.01
N LEU A 52 6.20 8.42 -20.79
CA LEU A 52 6.88 9.59 -21.33
C LEU A 52 8.16 9.82 -20.49
N PRO A 53 9.22 10.39 -21.08
CA PRO A 53 10.43 10.71 -20.32
C PRO A 53 10.10 11.50 -19.05
N THR A 54 10.81 11.23 -17.96
CA THR A 54 10.64 11.85 -16.63
C THR A 54 9.34 11.49 -15.90
N THR A 55 8.61 10.48 -16.36
CA THR A 55 7.36 10.00 -15.72
C THR A 55 7.49 8.53 -15.29
N GLY A 56 6.49 8.05 -14.54
CA GLY A 56 6.41 6.65 -14.13
C GLY A 56 7.38 6.28 -13.00
N PRO A 57 7.36 5.00 -12.56
CA PRO A 57 8.11 4.54 -11.39
C PRO A 57 9.64 4.59 -11.61
N LYS A 58 10.13 4.47 -12.84
CA LYS A 58 11.56 4.42 -13.12
C LYS A 58 12.26 5.79 -13.05
N GLU A 59 11.58 6.86 -13.50
CA GLU A 59 12.20 8.17 -13.72
C GLU A 59 11.62 9.28 -12.83
N CYS A 60 10.45 9.08 -12.21
CA CYS A 60 9.79 10.11 -11.40
C CYS A 60 9.71 9.72 -9.93
N GLY A 61 10.49 10.38 -9.07
CA GLY A 61 10.49 10.13 -7.63
C GLY A 61 9.12 10.34 -6.96
N ASN A 62 8.30 11.26 -7.46
CA ASN A 62 6.93 11.43 -6.96
C ASN A 62 6.00 10.29 -7.38
N CYS A 63 6.20 9.69 -8.56
CA CYS A 63 5.45 8.50 -8.98
C CYS A 63 5.87 7.27 -8.16
N VAL A 64 7.17 7.14 -7.84
CA VAL A 64 7.65 6.12 -6.89
C VAL A 64 7.00 6.30 -5.52
N TYR A 65 7.03 7.53 -5.01
CA TYR A 65 6.62 7.81 -3.64
C TYR A 65 5.10 7.82 -3.44
N TYR A 66 4.35 8.59 -4.24
CA TYR A 66 2.89 8.72 -4.09
C TYR A 66 2.11 7.70 -4.92
N GLY A 67 2.70 7.23 -6.01
CA GLY A 67 2.06 6.38 -7.00
C GLY A 67 2.27 4.89 -6.81
N SER A 68 2.98 4.47 -5.76
CA SER A 68 3.31 3.06 -5.51
C SER A 68 2.88 2.62 -4.11
N TRP A 69 2.55 1.33 -3.98
CA TRP A 69 2.15 0.70 -2.72
C TRP A 69 2.74 -0.71 -2.65
N ASN A 70 3.41 -1.06 -1.55
CA ASN A 70 4.13 -2.35 -1.39
C ASN A 70 5.05 -2.67 -2.59
N GLY A 71 5.78 -1.67 -3.09
CA GLY A 71 6.69 -1.81 -4.23
C GLY A 71 6.00 -1.96 -5.60
N VAL A 72 4.66 -1.89 -5.64
CA VAL A 72 3.87 -2.01 -6.86
C VAL A 72 3.34 -0.65 -7.30
N PHE A 73 3.62 -0.27 -8.54
CA PHE A 73 3.12 0.95 -9.15
C PHE A 73 1.61 0.87 -9.41
N LEU A 74 0.88 1.83 -8.84
CA LEU A 74 -0.57 1.96 -8.95
C LEU A 74 -0.98 3.00 -9.98
N GLY A 75 -0.20 4.08 -10.11
CA GLY A 75 -0.53 5.16 -11.03
C GLY A 75 0.34 6.39 -10.82
N TYR A 76 0.17 7.38 -11.69
CA TYR A 76 1.05 8.55 -11.73
C TYR A 76 0.81 9.50 -10.56
N CYS A 77 1.84 10.24 -10.16
CA CYS A 77 1.61 11.40 -9.30
C CYS A 77 0.80 12.48 -10.03
N ALA A 78 0.14 13.35 -9.27
CA ALA A 78 -0.71 14.40 -9.81
C ALA A 78 0.02 15.31 -10.82
N ASN A 79 1.32 15.56 -10.64
CA ASN A 79 2.07 16.40 -11.59
C ASN A 79 2.23 15.72 -12.96
N CYS A 80 2.62 14.44 -12.98
CA CYS A 80 2.75 13.70 -14.22
C CYS A 80 1.39 13.52 -14.89
N ALA A 81 0.38 13.12 -14.11
CA ALA A 81 -0.97 12.90 -14.59
C ALA A 81 -1.56 14.18 -15.24
N ASN A 82 -1.49 15.32 -14.54
CA ASN A 82 -2.14 16.55 -14.98
C ASN A 82 -1.31 17.37 -15.98
N TYR A 83 0.01 17.48 -15.81
CA TYR A 83 0.83 18.38 -16.63
C TYR A 83 1.57 17.69 -17.78
N VAL A 84 1.80 16.38 -17.69
CA VAL A 84 2.50 15.63 -18.75
C VAL A 84 1.50 14.83 -19.59
N TYR A 85 0.54 14.18 -18.94
CA TYR A 85 -0.50 13.39 -19.59
C TYR A 85 -1.83 14.11 -19.76
N ASN A 86 -1.95 15.36 -19.30
CA ASN A 86 -3.16 16.17 -19.46
C ASN A 86 -4.46 15.46 -18.99
N GLY A 87 -4.38 14.67 -17.91
CA GLY A 87 -5.50 13.93 -17.34
C GLY A 87 -5.83 12.60 -18.01
N GLU A 88 -5.19 12.25 -19.14
CA GLU A 88 -5.48 11.02 -19.90
C GLU A 88 -5.21 9.73 -19.11
N ARG A 89 -4.38 9.81 -18.06
CA ARG A 89 -4.02 8.68 -17.17
C ARG A 89 -4.62 8.82 -15.76
N GLY A 90 -5.69 9.59 -15.64
CA GLY A 90 -6.40 9.89 -14.39
C GLY A 90 -5.94 11.19 -13.73
N TYR A 91 -6.46 11.50 -12.54
CA TYR A 91 -6.10 12.73 -11.81
C TYR A 91 -4.73 12.65 -11.11
N GLY A 92 -4.27 11.43 -10.85
CA GLY A 92 -2.98 11.13 -10.22
C GLY A 92 -2.95 11.35 -8.71
N PHE A 93 -1.96 10.75 -8.05
CA PHE A 93 -1.83 10.74 -6.60
C PHE A 93 -1.16 12.00 -6.04
N ILE A 94 -1.71 12.52 -4.94
CA ILE A 94 -1.13 13.62 -4.13
C ILE A 94 -0.59 13.13 -2.79
N ASP A 95 -1.05 11.96 -2.36
CA ASP A 95 -0.58 11.27 -1.18
C ASP A 95 -0.78 9.76 -1.39
N ILE A 96 -0.26 8.95 -0.48
CA ILE A 96 -0.36 7.51 -0.55
C ILE A 96 -1.84 7.09 -0.45
N GLY A 97 -2.35 6.45 -1.51
CA GLY A 97 -3.75 6.05 -1.59
C GLY A 97 -4.75 7.21 -1.76
N ARG A 98 -4.26 8.44 -1.99
CA ARG A 98 -5.10 9.63 -2.18
C ARG A 98 -4.88 10.27 -3.54
N GLU A 99 -5.93 10.27 -4.34
CA GLU A 99 -5.97 10.94 -5.64
C GLU A 99 -6.20 12.45 -5.51
N CYS A 100 -5.74 13.22 -6.50
CA CYS A 100 -5.99 14.65 -6.64
C CYS A 100 -7.47 14.93 -6.96
N ASP A 101 -8.15 15.71 -6.13
CA ASP A 101 -9.58 16.04 -6.27
C ASP A 101 -9.87 17.51 -6.61
N TYR A 102 -8.83 18.35 -6.67
CA TYR A 102 -8.98 19.81 -6.77
C TYR A 102 -8.69 20.41 -8.17
N ASN A 103 -8.12 19.64 -9.10
CA ASN A 103 -7.75 20.18 -10.41
C ASN A 103 -8.90 20.08 -11.43
N ARG A 104 -9.92 20.93 -11.26
CA ARG A 104 -11.12 20.96 -12.12
C ARG A 104 -10.88 21.45 -13.55
N ASP A 105 -9.70 21.99 -13.82
CA ASP A 105 -9.36 22.54 -15.15
C ASP A 105 -8.84 21.47 -16.12
N VAL A 106 -8.54 20.26 -15.61
CA VAL A 106 -8.11 19.11 -16.41
C VAL A 106 -9.26 18.11 -16.48
N ASP A 107 -9.63 17.73 -17.71
CA ASP A 107 -10.67 16.72 -17.97
C ASP A 107 -10.08 15.32 -17.71
N GLY A 108 -9.90 14.99 -16.43
CA GLY A 108 -9.43 13.70 -15.95
C GLY A 108 -10.56 12.81 -15.45
N PHE A 109 -10.20 11.61 -15.02
CA PHE A 109 -11.11 10.67 -14.37
C PHE A 109 -10.46 10.09 -13.13
N SER A 110 -11.29 9.63 -12.19
CA SER A 110 -10.76 8.93 -11.02
C SER A 110 -10.24 7.56 -11.43
N ILE A 111 -9.00 7.26 -11.05
CA ILE A 111 -8.43 5.93 -11.25
C ILE A 111 -9.17 4.85 -10.43
N PHE A 112 -9.76 5.24 -9.29
CA PHE A 112 -10.59 4.38 -8.44
C PHE A 112 -11.95 4.04 -9.06
N ASP A 113 -12.42 4.86 -10.01
CA ASP A 113 -13.62 4.58 -10.80
C ASP A 113 -13.31 3.80 -12.10
N THR A 114 -12.03 3.54 -12.38
CA THR A 114 -11.58 2.87 -13.62
C THR A 114 -10.80 1.58 -13.32
N TYR A 115 -9.49 1.58 -13.52
CA TYR A 115 -8.69 0.35 -13.44
C TYR A 115 -8.34 -0.04 -12.00
N LEU A 116 -8.39 0.88 -11.03
CA LEU A 116 -8.30 0.53 -9.60
C LEU A 116 -9.66 0.27 -8.96
N LYS A 117 -10.72 0.19 -9.76
CA LYS A 117 -12.05 -0.16 -9.26
C LYS A 117 -12.01 -1.56 -8.65
N ASP A 118 -12.54 -1.66 -7.43
CA ASP A 118 -12.60 -2.90 -6.64
C ASP A 118 -11.23 -3.52 -6.30
N VAL A 119 -10.15 -2.72 -6.37
CA VAL A 119 -8.82 -3.12 -5.91
C VAL A 119 -8.65 -2.69 -4.46
N PHE A 120 -8.50 -3.66 -3.56
CA PHE A 120 -8.27 -3.39 -2.15
C PHE A 120 -6.77 -3.20 -1.88
N PRO A 121 -6.36 -2.21 -1.04
CA PRO A 121 -4.95 -2.01 -0.68
C PRO A 121 -4.25 -3.25 -0.12
N ASP A 122 -5.01 -4.14 0.53
CA ASP A 122 -4.49 -5.40 1.08
C ASP A 122 -4.13 -6.45 0.02
N ASP A 123 -4.67 -6.34 -1.18
CA ASP A 123 -4.42 -7.25 -2.30
C ASP A 123 -3.21 -6.81 -3.15
N ILE A 124 -2.75 -5.58 -2.98
CA ILE A 124 -1.69 -4.98 -3.78
C ILE A 124 -0.31 -5.34 -3.23
N GLY A 125 0.54 -5.84 -4.13
CA GLY A 125 1.94 -6.10 -3.88
C GLY A 125 2.19 -7.26 -2.91
N ASP A 126 3.45 -7.40 -2.55
CA ASP A 126 3.87 -8.42 -1.63
C ASP A 126 4.19 -7.80 -0.28
N LYS A 127 3.40 -8.16 0.74
CA LYS A 127 3.59 -7.70 2.12
C LYS A 127 4.91 -8.25 2.68
N ASP A 128 5.45 -9.31 2.08
CA ASP A 128 6.72 -9.92 2.45
C ASP A 128 7.92 -9.22 1.78
N PHE A 129 7.72 -8.57 0.61
CA PHE A 129 8.71 -7.69 -0.03
C PHE A 129 8.47 -6.24 0.40
N MET A 130 8.79 -5.96 1.65
CA MET A 130 8.61 -4.65 2.26
C MET A 130 9.72 -3.67 1.80
N ASP A 131 9.64 -3.13 0.58
CA ASP A 131 10.61 -2.15 0.05
C ASP A 131 9.89 -1.00 -0.70
N SER A 132 9.55 0.11 -0.04
CA SER A 132 10.38 1.32 -0.12
C SER A 132 10.21 2.26 1.10
N PHE A 133 9.32 1.94 2.04
CA PHE A 133 9.13 2.73 3.27
C PHE A 133 10.27 2.52 4.28
N LYS A 134 10.83 1.30 4.37
CA LYS A 134 11.99 0.98 5.23
C LYS A 134 13.32 1.49 4.66
N ALA A 135 13.47 1.60 3.34
CA ALA A 135 14.67 2.13 2.71
C ALA A 135 14.80 3.67 2.82
N ILE A 136 13.68 4.40 2.78
CA ILE A 136 13.66 5.86 2.99
C ILE A 136 13.96 6.21 4.46
N ASN A 137 13.44 5.44 5.42
CA ASN A 137 13.75 5.61 6.84
C ASN A 137 15.19 5.25 7.24
N ASN A 138 15.93 4.50 6.41
CA ASN A 138 17.34 4.19 6.65
C ASN A 138 18.33 5.13 5.92
N SER A 139 17.89 5.91 4.92
CA SER A 139 18.76 6.81 4.14
C SER A 139 18.73 8.26 4.61
N HIS A 140 17.62 8.71 5.19
CA HIS A 140 17.63 9.84 6.12
C HIS A 140 17.95 9.30 7.50
N GLY A 141 19.14 9.57 8.03
CA GLY A 141 19.50 9.32 9.43
C GLY A 141 18.67 10.16 10.40
N PHE A 142 17.34 10.08 10.31
CA PHE A 142 16.43 10.52 11.33
C PHE A 142 16.48 9.42 12.37
N SER A 143 17.32 9.60 13.38
CA SER A 143 17.21 8.83 14.60
C SER A 143 15.78 9.02 15.09
N THR A 144 14.93 8.02 14.91
CA THR A 144 13.76 7.83 15.75
C THR A 144 14.28 7.46 17.13
N GLU A 145 14.91 8.43 17.81
CA GLU A 145 14.64 8.55 19.23
C GLU A 145 13.15 8.87 19.26
N GLU A 146 12.33 7.83 19.42
CA GLU A 146 10.92 7.99 19.75
C GLU A 146 10.90 8.81 21.03
N LEU A 147 10.80 10.13 20.89
CA LEU A 147 10.47 11.01 22.01
C LEU A 147 9.22 10.42 22.63
N SER A 148 9.28 10.16 23.94
CA SER A 148 8.11 9.62 24.62
C SER A 148 6.94 10.60 24.45
N PHE A 149 5.71 10.12 24.57
CA PHE A 149 4.54 10.96 24.43
C PHE A 149 4.61 12.19 25.36
N GLU A 150 5.19 12.03 26.56
CA GLU A 150 5.43 13.12 27.51
C GLU A 150 6.44 14.16 27.00
N GLU A 151 7.47 13.75 26.26
CA GLU A 151 8.46 14.68 25.69
C GLU A 151 7.90 15.43 24.47
N ARG A 152 7.00 14.81 23.71
CA ARG A 152 6.35 15.42 22.55
C ARG A 152 5.29 16.45 22.96
N TYR A 153 4.65 16.26 24.11
CA TYR A 153 3.58 17.13 24.61
C TYR A 153 3.73 17.43 26.11
N PRO A 154 4.72 18.25 26.51
CA PRO A 154 5.00 18.52 27.93
C PRO A 154 3.87 19.28 28.65
N ASP A 155 2.98 19.93 27.89
CA ASP A 155 1.86 20.71 28.42
C ASP A 155 0.57 19.89 28.59
N ILE A 156 0.55 18.63 28.15
CA ILE A 156 -0.62 17.75 28.30
C ILE A 156 -0.43 16.89 29.55
N ASP A 157 -1.27 17.09 30.56
CA ASP A 157 -1.34 16.17 31.70
C ASP A 157 -2.02 14.87 31.26
N ILE A 158 -1.23 13.81 31.12
CA ILE A 158 -1.73 12.51 30.66
C ILE A 158 -2.79 11.93 31.61
N ASN A 159 -2.78 12.32 32.90
CA ASN A 159 -3.79 11.89 33.85
C ASN A 159 -5.13 12.55 33.55
N GLU A 160 -5.14 13.83 33.15
CA GLU A 160 -6.36 14.54 32.76
C GLU A 160 -6.98 13.92 31.50
N VAL A 161 -6.16 13.53 30.53
CA VAL A 161 -6.61 12.83 29.31
C VAL A 161 -7.18 11.46 29.66
N ASN A 162 -6.51 10.68 30.50
CA ASN A 162 -7.00 9.36 30.91
C ASN A 162 -8.31 9.46 31.71
N ASP A 163 -8.40 10.42 32.63
CA ASP A 163 -9.62 10.67 33.41
C ASP A 163 -10.80 11.03 32.50
N TYR A 164 -10.56 11.82 31.44
CA TYR A 164 -11.59 12.16 30.44
C TYR A 164 -12.11 10.92 29.69
N TYR A 165 -11.21 10.01 29.27
CA TYR A 165 -11.62 8.77 28.59
C TYR A 165 -12.32 7.79 29.53
N ASP A 166 -11.87 7.68 30.78
CA ASP A 166 -12.54 6.88 31.80
C ASP A 166 -13.96 7.40 32.09
N GLU A 167 -14.16 8.72 32.11
CA GLU A 167 -15.48 9.33 32.29
C GLU A 167 -16.41 9.09 31.10
N LEU A 168 -15.89 9.18 29.86
CA LEU A 168 -16.65 8.81 28.65
C LEU A 168 -17.10 7.34 28.71
N PHE A 169 -16.20 6.43 29.08
CA PHE A 169 -16.49 5.01 29.16
C PHE A 169 -17.53 4.69 30.25
N ARG A 170 -17.47 5.36 31.42
CA ARG A 170 -18.50 5.23 32.45
C ARG A 170 -19.85 5.74 31.96
N ARG A 171 -19.89 6.87 31.27
CA ARG A 171 -21.12 7.47 30.76
C ARG A 171 -21.80 6.60 29.70
N GLU A 172 -21.04 5.95 28.82
CA GLU A 172 -21.57 4.97 27.88
C GLU A 172 -22.21 3.77 28.60
N ASN A 173 -21.53 3.21 29.61
CA ASN A 173 -22.06 2.11 30.41
C ASN A 173 -23.30 2.49 31.25
N GLU A 174 -23.40 3.73 31.72
CA GLU A 174 -24.57 4.21 32.46
C GLU A 174 -25.80 4.38 31.55
N LEU A 175 -25.61 4.80 30.29
CA LEU A 175 -26.70 4.93 29.31
C LEU A 175 -27.28 3.57 28.90
N GLU A 176 -26.50 2.49 28.97
CA GLU A 176 -26.98 1.12 28.69
C GLU A 176 -27.83 0.54 29.83
N ASN A 177 -27.74 1.06 31.05
CA ASN A 177 -28.40 0.52 32.24
C ASN A 177 -29.68 1.27 32.68
N ASP A 178 -30.07 2.35 31.99
CA ASP A 178 -31.32 3.07 32.29
C ASP A 178 -32.50 2.47 31.49
N GLU A 179 -33.32 1.68 32.17
CA GLU A 179 -34.41 0.83 31.64
C GLU A 179 -35.57 1.58 30.94
N ASN A 180 -35.41 2.84 30.52
CA ASN A 180 -36.42 3.60 29.75
C ASN A 180 -35.86 4.53 28.64
N GLY A 181 -34.58 4.42 28.26
CA GLY A 181 -33.99 5.23 27.19
C GLY A 181 -34.00 4.53 25.83
N ILE A 182 -34.52 5.19 24.79
CA ILE A 182 -34.60 4.68 23.41
C ILE A 182 -33.21 4.28 22.92
N GLY A 183 -32.94 2.97 22.88
CA GLY A 183 -31.73 2.39 22.32
C GLY A 183 -31.66 2.64 20.82
N VAL A 184 -30.79 3.56 20.40
CA VAL A 184 -30.29 3.61 19.02
C VAL A 184 -29.14 2.61 18.94
N GLY A 185 -29.50 1.33 18.92
CA GLY A 185 -28.54 0.27 18.61
C GLY A 185 -28.19 0.36 17.13
N TYR A 186 -26.95 0.74 16.83
CA TYR A 186 -26.35 0.31 15.57
C TYR A 186 -26.00 -1.16 15.75
N THR A 187 -26.85 -2.03 15.20
CA THR A 187 -26.49 -3.42 14.96
C THR A 187 -25.31 -3.45 14.00
N ILE A 188 -24.10 -3.55 14.54
CA ILE A 188 -22.97 -4.13 13.83
C ILE A 188 -23.08 -5.63 14.12
N ASP A 189 -23.52 -6.38 13.12
CA ASP A 189 -23.52 -7.83 13.16
C ASP A 189 -22.12 -8.33 13.56
N GLY A 190 -22.09 -9.08 14.67
CA GLY A 190 -20.87 -9.60 15.26
C GLY A 190 -20.27 -10.75 14.47
N GLY A 191 -18.97 -10.94 14.69
CA GLY A 191 -18.30 -12.20 14.42
C GLY A 191 -16.78 -12.11 14.42
N GLY A 192 -16.16 -12.42 15.56
CA GLY A 192 -14.81 -12.99 15.55
C GLY A 192 -13.80 -12.37 16.51
N TYR A 193 -13.83 -12.84 17.76
CA TYR A 193 -12.71 -12.85 18.69
C TYR A 193 -11.39 -13.24 17.99
N TYR A 194 -10.35 -12.41 18.09
CA TYR A 194 -8.95 -12.83 17.91
C TYR A 194 -8.18 -12.53 19.20
N GLY A 195 -8.25 -13.49 20.13
CA GLY A 195 -7.15 -13.76 21.04
C GLY A 195 -6.39 -14.96 20.49
N SER A 196 -5.09 -14.83 20.28
CA SER A 196 -4.23 -15.97 19.99
C SER A 196 -2.94 -15.86 20.77
N ASP A 197 -2.91 -16.53 21.92
CA ASP A 197 -1.68 -17.07 22.51
C ASP A 197 -1.18 -18.19 21.60
N TYR A 198 -0.11 -17.93 20.86
CA TYR A 198 0.52 -18.92 19.98
C TYR A 198 1.76 -19.51 20.67
N ASP A 199 1.59 -20.68 21.27
CA ASP A 199 2.67 -21.57 21.71
C ASP A 199 2.80 -22.70 20.68
N GLY A 200 3.80 -22.61 19.80
CA GLY A 200 4.00 -23.52 18.68
C GLY A 200 5.39 -24.14 18.69
N GLY A 201 5.56 -25.19 19.51
CA GLY A 201 6.73 -26.08 19.48
C GLY A 201 6.79 -26.93 18.21
N TYR A 202 7.96 -26.94 17.56
CA TYR A 202 8.27 -27.81 16.42
C TYR A 202 8.88 -29.12 16.91
N ASP A 203 8.21 -30.24 16.60
CA ASP A 203 8.83 -31.58 16.61
C ASP A 203 9.33 -31.92 15.19
N SER A 204 10.55 -32.43 15.14
CA SER A 204 11.29 -32.78 13.93
C SER A 204 11.18 -34.27 13.63
N TYR A 205 11.04 -34.61 12.34
CA TYR A 205 11.27 -35.95 11.78
C TYR A 205 12.18 -35.85 10.56
#